data_AF-A0A914NKV8-F1
#
_entry.id   AF-A0A914NKV8-F1
#
_cell.length_a   1.000
_cell.length_b   1.000
_cell.length_c   1.000
_cell.angle_alpha   90.00
_cell.angle_beta   90.00
_cell.angle_gamma   90.00
#
_symmetry.space_group_name_H-M   'P 1'
#
loop_
_entity.id
_entity.type
_entity.pdbx_description
1 polymer ?
#
loop_
_entity_poly.entity_id
_entity_poly.type
_entity_poly.pdbx_seq_one_letter_code
_entity_poly.pdbx_strand_id
1 'polypeptide(L)'
;FKKFDQRDIEVFNNFTLLQSEIHLAFCDSIDTRTVLEKIRSIISLINLYLIEKQEAKPNCNLLANCANYVIKLMKILGADTGFKEFNFRQETSENDCVDKEAILMPYLEALANFREVVRSEARTSKNINILKECDRLRDEILPNLGVRLEDHTKDTRLKLVDRETLMREKEQKRG
;
A
#
# COMPACT_ATOMS: atom_id res chain seq x y z
N PHE A 1 23.57 7.86 11.17
CA PHE A 1 22.80 7.31 12.29
C PHE A 1 21.67 8.28 12.63
N LYS A 2 20.46 8.05 12.13
CA LYS A 2 19.29 8.90 12.46
C LYS A 2 18.89 8.57 13.90
N LYS A 3 18.89 9.56 14.80
CA LYS A 3 18.39 9.38 16.18
C LYS A 3 16.92 8.98 16.10
N PHE A 4 16.54 7.96 16.86
CA PHE A 4 15.14 7.61 17.05
C PHE A 4 14.45 8.78 17.76
N ASP A 5 13.36 9.28 17.18
CA ASP A 5 12.50 10.20 17.89
C ASP A 5 11.79 9.47 19.03
N GLN A 6 11.32 10.19 20.05
CA GLN A 6 10.61 9.60 21.18
C GLN A 6 9.41 8.74 20.75
N ARG A 7 8.73 9.16 19.66
CA ARG A 7 7.65 8.39 19.05
C ARG A 7 8.12 7.12 18.34
N ASP A 8 9.31 7.14 17.72
CA ASP A 8 9.87 5.94 17.08
C ASP A 8 10.20 4.87 18.14
N ILE A 9 10.66 5.30 19.31
CA ILE A 9 10.94 4.42 20.46
C ILE A 9 9.64 3.82 20.99
N GLU A 10 8.58 4.61 21.13
CA GLU A 10 7.26 4.11 21.56
C GLU A 10 6.70 3.07 20.59
N VAL A 11 6.78 3.33 19.28
CA VAL A 11 6.37 2.38 18.23
C VAL A 11 7.19 1.10 18.31
N PHE A 12 8.50 1.21 18.50
CA PHE A 12 9.39 0.06 18.62
C PHE A 12 9.10 -0.79 19.86
N ASN A 13 8.81 -0.16 21.01
CA ASN A 13 8.45 -0.86 22.24
C ASN A 13 7.13 -1.61 22.08
N ASN A 14 6.10 -0.94 21.54
CA ASN A 14 4.81 -1.58 21.27
C ASN A 14 4.93 -2.73 20.28
N PHE A 15 5.76 -2.57 19.24
CA PHE A 15 6.06 -3.64 18.30
C PHE A 15 6.71 -4.84 18.99
N THR A 16 7.70 -4.61 19.87
CA THR A 16 8.38 -5.69 20.62
C THR A 16 7.44 -6.42 21.57
N LEU A 17 6.50 -5.70 22.20
CA LEU A 17 5.44 -6.30 23.01
C LEU A 17 4.54 -7.22 22.16
N LEU A 18 4.07 -6.73 21.01
CA LEU A 18 3.27 -7.52 20.08
C LEU A 18 4.02 -8.76 19.57
N GLN A 19 5.33 -8.67 19.32
CA GLN A 19 6.16 -9.82 18.95
C GLN A 19 6.19 -10.88 20.06
N SER A 20 6.27 -10.45 21.32
CA SER A 20 6.28 -11.35 22.48
C SER A 20 4.92 -12.05 22.63
N GLU A 21 3.82 -11.31 22.48
CA GLU A 21 2.46 -11.88 22.48
C GLU A 21 2.23 -12.88 21.35
N ILE A 22 2.72 -12.57 20.14
CA ILE A 22 2.66 -13.49 19.00
C ILE A 22 3.46 -14.76 19.29
N HIS A 23 4.67 -14.62 19.88
CA HIS A 23 5.48 -15.78 20.24
C HIS A 23 4.78 -16.66 21.27
N LEU A 24 4.15 -16.07 22.29
CA LEU A 24 3.36 -16.79 23.29
C LEU A 24 2.15 -17.51 22.64
N ALA A 25 1.42 -16.84 21.74
CA ALA A 25 0.29 -17.44 21.04
C ALA A 25 0.70 -18.64 20.16
N PHE A 26 1.91 -18.61 19.58
CA PHE A 26 2.46 -19.77 18.87
C PHE A 26 2.86 -20.90 19.81
N CYS A 27 3.49 -20.59 20.95
CA CYS A 27 4.01 -21.58 21.89
C CYS A 27 2.92 -22.32 22.68
N ASP A 28 1.80 -21.66 23.02
CA ASP A 28 0.81 -22.21 23.94
C ASP A 28 -0.24 -23.09 23.24
N SER A 29 -0.56 -22.85 21.96
CA SER A 29 -1.56 -23.65 21.23
C SER A 29 -1.55 -23.51 19.69
N ILE A 30 -0.54 -22.85 19.11
CA ILE A 30 -0.56 -22.45 17.68
C ILE A 30 -1.88 -21.74 17.36
N ASP A 31 -2.24 -20.74 18.17
CA ASP A 31 -3.47 -19.98 17.96
C ASP A 31 -3.29 -19.00 16.79
N THR A 32 -3.55 -19.49 15.58
CA THR A 32 -3.47 -18.69 14.35
C THR A 32 -4.42 -17.50 14.37
N ARG A 33 -5.55 -17.60 15.08
CA ARG A 33 -6.53 -16.51 15.15
C ARG A 33 -5.96 -15.34 15.94
N THR A 34 -5.46 -15.59 17.13
CA THR A 34 -4.83 -14.56 17.96
C THR A 34 -3.61 -13.97 17.25
N VAL A 35 -2.79 -14.80 16.59
CA VAL A 35 -1.66 -14.31 15.78
C VAL A 35 -2.12 -13.33 14.69
N LEU A 36 -3.17 -13.65 13.93
CA LEU A 36 -3.71 -12.77 12.88
C LEU A 36 -4.27 -11.45 13.46
N GLU A 37 -4.93 -11.50 14.61
CA GLU A 37 -5.42 -10.30 15.32
C GLU A 37 -4.27 -9.39 15.76
N LYS A 38 -3.15 -9.97 16.23
CA LYS A 38 -1.94 -9.22 16.58
C LYS A 38 -1.22 -8.66 15.36
N ILE A 39 -1.16 -9.41 14.25
CA ILE A 39 -0.62 -8.88 12.98
C ILE A 39 -1.44 -7.67 12.50
N ARG A 40 -2.77 -7.73 12.58
CA ARG A 40 -3.63 -6.59 12.27
C ARG A 40 -3.31 -5.38 13.15
N SER A 41 -3.08 -5.61 14.44
CA SER A 41 -2.67 -4.55 15.38
C SER A 41 -1.33 -3.91 14.99
N ILE A 42 -0.34 -4.71 14.54
CA ILE A 42 0.94 -4.19 14.01
C ILE A 42 0.70 -3.27 12.81
N ILE A 43 -0.13 -3.68 11.85
CA ILE A 43 -0.44 -2.88 10.66
C ILE A 43 -1.14 -1.56 11.05
N SER A 44 -2.11 -1.62 11.95
CA SER A 44 -2.80 -0.42 12.46
C SER A 44 -1.85 0.57 13.14
N LEU A 45 -0.89 0.06 13.92
CA LEU A 45 0.11 0.87 14.61
C LEU A 45 1.06 1.57 13.61
N ILE A 46 1.49 0.86 12.57
CA ILE A 46 2.33 1.42 11.50
C ILE A 46 1.56 2.48 10.70
N ASN A 47 0.29 2.23 10.39
CA ASN A 47 -0.55 3.20 9.68
C ASN A 47 -0.72 4.50 10.48
N LEU A 48 -0.94 4.39 11.80
CA LEU A 48 -1.00 5.57 12.67
C LEU A 48 0.33 6.33 12.66
N TYR A 49 1.46 5.62 12.79
CA TYR A 49 2.79 6.21 12.72
C TYR A 49 3.04 6.95 11.39
N LEU A 50 2.61 6.37 10.26
CA LEU A 50 2.73 7.00 8.94
C LEU A 50 1.88 8.26 8.81
N ILE A 51 0.67 8.27 9.39
CA ILE A 51 -0.20 9.45 9.41
C ILE A 51 0.44 10.56 10.25
N GLU A 52 0.93 10.24 11.45
CA GLU A 52 1.60 11.19 12.35
C GLU A 52 2.89 11.79 11.76
N LYS A 53 3.60 11.01 10.93
CA LYS A 53 4.85 11.41 10.28
C LYS A 53 4.66 11.91 8.83
N GLN A 54 3.46 12.30 8.41
CA GLN A 54 3.24 12.83 7.05
C GLN A 54 4.12 14.06 6.74
N GLU A 55 4.43 14.89 7.73
CA GLU A 55 5.28 16.08 7.55
C GLU A 55 6.77 15.82 7.79
N ALA A 56 7.14 14.72 8.46
CA ALA A 56 8.51 14.42 8.88
C ALA A 56 8.95 13.05 8.35
N LYS A 57 10.06 13.00 7.58
CA LYS A 57 10.55 11.77 6.93
C LYS A 57 10.61 10.58 7.91
N PRO A 58 9.75 9.56 7.76
CA PRO A 58 9.66 8.44 8.70
C PRO A 58 10.95 7.61 8.72
N ASN A 59 11.12 6.81 9.78
CA ASN A 59 12.25 5.92 9.88
C ASN A 59 12.03 4.66 9.02
N CYS A 60 12.59 4.67 7.80
CA CYS A 60 12.48 3.57 6.85
C CYS A 60 12.97 2.22 7.40
N ASN A 61 13.96 2.21 8.30
CA ASN A 61 14.49 0.98 8.87
C ASN A 61 13.50 0.31 9.83
N LEU A 62 12.79 1.12 10.63
CA LEU A 62 11.75 0.62 11.54
C LEU A 62 10.60 -0.01 10.74
N LEU A 63 10.14 0.70 9.71
CA LEU A 63 9.10 0.21 8.80
C LEU A 63 9.52 -1.08 8.10
N ALA A 64 10.77 -1.15 7.62
CA ALA A 64 11.27 -2.33 6.93
C ALA A 64 11.37 -3.55 7.87
N ASN A 65 11.83 -3.36 9.10
CA ASN A 65 11.86 -4.43 10.11
C ASN A 65 10.47 -4.97 10.40
N CYS A 66 9.48 -4.09 10.55
CA CYS A 66 8.09 -4.50 10.77
C CYS A 66 7.53 -5.27 9.56
N ALA A 67 7.76 -4.77 8.33
CA ALA A 67 7.30 -5.41 7.11
C ALA A 67 7.90 -6.83 6.95
N ASN A 68 9.22 -6.97 7.15
CA ASN A 68 9.90 -8.26 7.08
C ASN A 68 9.37 -9.26 8.12
N TYR A 69 9.06 -8.79 9.33
CA TYR A 69 8.47 -9.63 10.36
C TYR A 69 7.07 -10.12 9.95
N VAL A 70 6.21 -9.24 9.44
CA VAL A 70 4.85 -9.62 8.98
C VAL A 70 4.92 -10.59 7.80
N ILE A 71 5.79 -10.34 6.82
CA ILE A 71 6.01 -11.26 5.68
C ILE A 71 6.46 -12.64 6.18
N LYS A 72 7.40 -12.68 7.13
CA LYS A 72 7.86 -13.94 7.74
C LYS A 72 6.72 -14.67 8.45
N LEU A 73 5.87 -13.97 9.19
CA LEU A 73 4.71 -14.55 9.86
C LEU A 73 3.71 -15.13 8.85
N MET A 74 3.41 -14.40 7.78
CA MET A 74 2.52 -14.89 6.71
C MET A 74 3.06 -16.16 6.06
N LYS A 75 4.39 -16.23 5.82
CA LYS A 75 5.06 -17.43 5.32
C LYS A 75 4.96 -18.61 6.30
N ILE A 76 5.14 -18.38 7.60
CA ILE A 76 4.99 -19.42 8.63
C ILE A 76 3.55 -19.95 8.66
N LEU A 77 2.56 -19.08 8.45
CA LEU A 77 1.14 -19.46 8.37
C LEU A 77 0.76 -20.12 7.03
N GLY A 78 1.69 -20.26 6.08
CA GLY A 78 1.45 -20.88 4.77
C GLY A 78 0.79 -19.98 3.74
N ALA A 79 0.69 -18.67 4.01
CA ALA A 79 0.24 -17.68 3.04
C ALA A 79 1.44 -17.13 2.25
N ASP A 80 1.62 -17.59 1.02
CA ASP A 80 2.57 -16.95 0.11
C ASP A 80 1.99 -15.64 -0.41
N THR A 81 2.60 -14.55 0.01
CA THR A 81 2.19 -13.20 -0.37
C THR A 81 2.91 -12.72 -1.64
N GLY A 82 3.82 -13.52 -2.21
CA GLY A 82 4.61 -13.13 -3.38
C GLY A 82 5.67 -12.06 -3.10
N PHE A 83 5.72 -11.51 -1.88
CA PHE A 83 6.71 -10.51 -1.49
C PHE A 83 8.05 -11.18 -1.16
N LYS A 84 9.10 -10.80 -1.92
CA LYS A 84 10.50 -11.00 -1.52
C LYS A 84 10.83 -10.04 -0.36
N GLU A 85 11.89 -10.35 0.40
CA GLU A 85 12.30 -9.55 1.57
C GLU A 85 12.23 -8.05 1.30
N PHE A 86 11.56 -7.33 2.20
CA PHE A 86 11.34 -5.90 2.10
C PHE A 86 12.62 -5.17 2.51
N ASN A 87 13.44 -4.82 1.53
CA ASN A 87 14.68 -4.08 1.73
C ASN A 87 14.54 -2.67 1.14
N PHE A 88 14.54 -1.65 2.02
CA PHE A 88 14.54 -0.24 1.61
C PHE A 88 15.89 0.22 1.02
N ARG A 89 16.94 -0.60 1.14
CA ARG A 89 18.17 -0.42 0.38
C ARG A 89 17.94 -0.98 -1.01
N GLN A 90 17.70 -0.08 -1.95
CA GLN A 90 17.85 -0.32 -3.37
C GLN A 90 19.29 -0.81 -3.61
N GLU A 91 19.48 -2.13 -3.63
CA GLU A 91 20.58 -2.72 -4.38
C GLU A 91 20.07 -2.94 -5.79
N THR A 92 20.61 -2.14 -6.71
CA THR A 92 20.59 -2.39 -8.13
C THR A 92 21.21 -3.76 -8.37
N SER A 93 20.38 -4.80 -8.43
CA SER A 93 20.77 -6.13 -8.86
C SER A 93 19.95 -6.46 -10.09
N GLU A 94 20.62 -6.41 -11.23
CA GLU A 94 20.18 -6.94 -12.50
C GLU A 94 19.73 -8.39 -12.29
N ASN A 95 18.42 -8.62 -12.24
CA ASN A 95 17.70 -9.71 -12.90
C ASN A 95 16.30 -9.86 -12.27
N ASP A 96 15.30 -9.60 -13.12
CA ASP A 96 13.92 -10.12 -13.06
C ASP A 96 12.83 -9.39 -12.27
N CYS A 97 12.98 -8.08 -12.04
CA CYS A 97 11.84 -7.17 -12.12
C CYS A 97 12.35 -5.76 -12.50
N VAL A 98 12.29 -5.43 -13.79
CA VAL A 98 12.16 -4.00 -14.12
C VAL A 98 10.93 -3.55 -13.36
N ASP A 99 11.12 -2.66 -12.39
CA ASP A 99 10.09 -2.15 -11.51
C ASP A 99 9.09 -1.39 -12.40
N LYS A 100 8.14 -2.13 -12.98
CA LYS A 100 7.19 -1.63 -13.98
C LYS A 100 6.46 -0.42 -13.40
N GLU A 101 6.25 -0.43 -12.09
CA GLU A 101 5.77 0.68 -11.28
C GLU A 101 6.68 1.92 -11.41
N ALA A 102 7.99 1.82 -11.19
CA ALA A 102 8.90 2.96 -11.32
C ALA A 102 8.90 3.58 -12.74
N ILE A 103 8.69 2.77 -13.78
CA ILE A 103 8.56 3.27 -15.16
C ILE A 103 7.17 3.86 -15.41
N LEU A 104 6.10 3.22 -14.95
CA LEU A 104 4.71 3.60 -15.24
C LEU A 104 4.22 4.78 -14.38
N MET A 105 4.69 4.92 -13.14
CA MET A 105 4.27 5.96 -12.21
C MET A 105 4.33 7.39 -12.77
N PRO A 106 5.43 7.88 -13.38
CA PRO A 106 5.46 9.24 -13.92
C PRO A 106 4.44 9.46 -15.06
N TYR A 107 4.15 8.44 -15.87
CA TYR A 107 3.13 8.54 -16.92
C TYR A 107 1.71 8.56 -16.33
N LEU A 108 1.48 7.76 -15.29
CA LEU A 108 0.20 7.71 -14.60
C LEU A 108 -0.07 9.00 -13.83
N GLU A 109 0.95 9.59 -13.20
CA GLU A 109 0.85 10.91 -12.56
C GLU A 109 0.56 12.02 -13.58
N ALA A 110 1.26 12.02 -14.72
CA ALA A 110 0.99 12.97 -15.80
C ALA A 110 -0.45 12.84 -16.33
N LEU A 111 -0.94 11.60 -16.49
CA LEU A 111 -2.30 11.33 -16.94
C LEU A 111 -3.35 11.73 -15.89
N ALA A 112 -3.08 11.50 -14.61
CA ALA A 112 -3.92 11.95 -13.50
C ALA A 112 -4.06 13.47 -13.47
N ASN A 113 -2.94 14.19 -13.57
CA ASN A 113 -2.91 15.65 -13.61
C ASN A 113 -3.66 16.19 -14.84
N PHE A 114 -3.44 15.60 -16.01
CA PHE A 114 -4.17 15.95 -17.23
C PHE A 114 -5.68 15.78 -17.06
N ARG A 115 -6.13 14.65 -16.52
CA ARG A 115 -7.56 14.39 -16.27
C ARG A 115 -8.16 15.41 -15.31
N GLU A 116 -7.46 15.80 -14.25
CA GLU A 116 -7.98 16.77 -13.27
C GLU A 116 -8.13 18.17 -13.89
N VAL A 117 -7.14 18.62 -14.68
CA VAL A 117 -7.23 19.89 -15.42
C VAL A 117 -8.43 19.87 -16.38
N VAL A 118 -8.55 18.83 -17.21
CA VAL A 118 -9.66 18.70 -18.17
C VAL A 118 -11.01 18.63 -17.46
N ARG A 119 -11.11 17.92 -16.33
CA ARG A 119 -12.33 17.83 -15.52
C ARG A 119 -12.71 19.20 -14.93
N SER A 120 -11.74 19.99 -14.48
CA SER A 120 -11.96 21.33 -13.93
C SER A 120 -12.49 22.30 -15.00
N GLU A 121 -11.93 22.26 -16.21
CA GLU A 121 -12.39 23.04 -17.35
C GLU A 121 -13.78 22.59 -17.83
N ALA A 122 -14.03 21.28 -17.86
CA ALA A 122 -15.33 20.71 -18.23
C ALA A 122 -16.44 21.08 -17.24
N ARG A 123 -16.13 21.19 -15.94
CA ARG A 123 -17.07 21.71 -14.92
C ARG A 123 -17.40 23.17 -15.15
N THR A 124 -16.40 23.99 -15.46
CA THR A 124 -16.56 25.42 -15.74
C THR A 124 -17.40 25.65 -16.99
N SER A 125 -17.14 24.89 -18.06
CA SER A 125 -17.86 24.94 -19.33
C SER A 125 -19.17 24.14 -19.35
N LYS A 126 -19.52 23.45 -18.25
CA LYS A 126 -20.68 22.54 -18.10
C LYS A 126 -20.79 21.50 -19.21
N ASN A 127 -19.65 21.06 -19.75
CA ASN A 127 -19.61 20.16 -20.89
C ASN A 127 -19.70 18.69 -20.41
N ILE A 128 -20.92 18.17 -20.37
CA ILE A 128 -21.25 16.85 -19.79
C ILE A 128 -20.52 15.71 -20.52
N ASN A 129 -20.29 15.84 -21.82
CA ASN A 129 -19.64 14.79 -22.61
C ASN A 129 -18.17 14.59 -22.21
N ILE A 130 -17.44 15.67 -21.92
CA ILE A 130 -16.04 15.58 -21.48
C ILE A 130 -15.96 14.95 -20.09
N LEU A 131 -16.88 15.29 -19.19
CA LEU A 131 -16.96 14.66 -17.87
C LEU A 131 -17.20 13.15 -17.96
N LYS A 132 -18.10 12.72 -18.86
CA LYS A 132 -18.36 11.29 -19.13
C LYS A 132 -17.11 10.57 -19.65
N GLU A 133 -16.33 11.18 -20.53
CA GLU A 133 -15.07 10.55 -21.01
C GLU A 133 -14.01 10.48 -19.90
N CYS A 134 -13.91 11.49 -19.03
CA CYS A 134 -13.03 11.42 -17.86
C CYS A 134 -13.44 10.34 -16.85
N ASP A 135 -14.74 10.10 -16.67
CA ASP A 135 -15.27 9.06 -15.80
C ASP A 135 -15.09 7.66 -16.44
N ARG A 136 -15.31 7.53 -17.75
CA ARG A 136 -15.03 6.30 -18.52
C ARG A 136 -13.57 5.88 -18.43
N LEU A 137 -12.64 6.84 -18.54
CA LEU A 137 -11.22 6.57 -18.42
C LEU A 137 -10.85 6.06 -17.02
N ARG A 138 -11.50 6.59 -15.97
CA ARG A 138 -11.30 6.18 -14.57
C ARG A 138 -11.87 4.80 -14.27
N ASP A 139 -13.11 4.54 -14.69
CA ASP A 139 -13.90 3.41 -14.18
C ASP A 139 -13.84 2.18 -15.12
N GLU A 140 -13.58 2.40 -16.41
CA GLU A 140 -13.52 1.32 -17.40
C GLU A 140 -12.10 1.06 -17.89
N ILE A 141 -11.38 2.09 -18.36
CA ILE A 141 -10.11 1.89 -19.09
C ILE A 141 -8.97 1.52 -18.14
N LEU A 142 -8.70 2.36 -17.14
CA LEU A 142 -7.58 2.16 -16.22
C LEU A 142 -7.69 0.89 -15.36
N PRO A 143 -8.88 0.49 -14.86
CA PRO A 143 -9.01 -0.76 -14.12
C PRO A 143 -8.73 -1.99 -14.98
N ASN A 144 -9.02 -1.96 -16.28
CA ASN A 144 -8.69 -3.05 -17.21
C ASN A 144 -7.16 -3.17 -17.42
N LEU A 145 -6.42 -2.09 -17.15
CA LEU A 145 -4.96 -2.03 -17.20
C LEU A 145 -4.30 -2.31 -15.84
N GLY A 146 -5.06 -2.66 -14.80
CA GLY A 146 -4.51 -2.90 -13.45
C GLY A 146 -4.22 -1.63 -12.65
N VAL A 147 -4.74 -0.48 -13.10
CA VAL A 147 -4.47 0.82 -12.48
C VAL A 147 -5.74 1.33 -11.82
N ARG A 148 -5.65 1.65 -10.52
CA ARG A 148 -6.74 2.29 -9.78
C ARG A 148 -6.35 3.70 -9.40
N LEU A 149 -7.11 4.67 -9.91
CA LEU A 149 -7.01 6.08 -9.52
C LEU A 149 -7.93 6.35 -8.32
N GLU A 150 -7.33 6.58 -7.16
CA GLU A 150 -8.03 7.12 -5.99
C GLU A 150 -7.89 8.65 -5.98
N ASP A 151 -8.97 9.33 -6.38
CA ASP A 151 -9.10 10.78 -6.23
C ASP A 151 -9.24 11.08 -4.72
N HIS A 152 -8.16 11.53 -4.06
CA HIS A 152 -8.24 12.12 -2.73
C HIS A 152 -8.37 13.65 -2.86
N THR A 153 -9.01 14.28 -1.88
CA THR A 153 -9.39 15.70 -1.86
C THR A 153 -8.25 16.72 -2.04
N LYS A 154 -6.98 16.28 -2.05
CA LYS A 154 -5.81 17.13 -2.30
C LYS A 154 -4.74 16.52 -3.21
N ASP A 155 -4.68 15.19 -3.36
CA ASP A 155 -3.68 14.49 -4.18
C ASP A 155 -4.30 13.25 -4.85
N THR A 156 -3.87 12.97 -6.08
CA THR A 156 -4.26 11.72 -6.78
C THR A 156 -3.31 10.62 -6.35
N ARG A 157 -3.82 9.59 -5.65
CA ARG A 157 -3.01 8.44 -5.24
C ARG A 157 -3.23 7.30 -6.22
N LEU A 158 -2.14 6.86 -6.85
CA LEU A 158 -2.12 5.70 -7.74
C LEU A 158 -1.86 4.45 -6.93
N LYS A 159 -2.72 3.44 -7.10
CA LYS A 159 -2.45 2.08 -6.63
C LYS A 159 -2.41 1.16 -7.83
N LEU A 160 -1.25 0.54 -8.04
CA LEU A 160 -1.10 -0.57 -8.96
C LEU A 160 -1.58 -1.82 -8.23
N VAL A 161 -2.59 -2.47 -8.80
CA VAL A 161 -3.15 -3.71 -8.28
C VAL A 161 -3.11 -4.71 -9.41
N ASP A 162 -2.61 -5.91 -9.16
CA ASP A 162 -2.54 -6.95 -10.17
C ASP A 162 -3.91 -7.16 -10.85
N ARG A 163 -3.88 -7.30 -12.17
CA ARG A 163 -5.08 -7.41 -13.02
C ARG A 163 -6.01 -8.55 -12.57
N GLU A 164 -5.46 -9.62 -12.03
CA GLU A 164 -6.22 -10.80 -11.60
C GLU A 164 -7.07 -10.55 -10.35
N THR A 165 -6.60 -9.72 -9.41
CA THR A 165 -7.37 -9.38 -8.19
C THR A 165 -8.50 -8.39 -8.49
N LEU A 166 -8.28 -7.43 -9.40
CA LEU A 166 -9.33 -6.48 -9.81
C LEU A 166 -10.46 -7.12 -10.62
N MET A 167 -10.16 -8.12 -11.44
CA MET A 167 -11.18 -8.88 -12.17
C MET A 167 -12.04 -9.73 -11.23
N ARG A 168 -11.42 -10.35 -10.22
CA ARG A 168 -12.12 -11.15 -9.20
C ARG A 168 -13.05 -10.30 -8.32
N GLU A 169 -12.67 -9.06 -7.99
CA GLU A 169 -13.55 -8.12 -7.28
C GLU A 169 -14.72 -7.60 -8.14
N LYS A 170 -14.50 -7.39 -9.45
CA LYS A 170 -15.58 -6.96 -10.38
C LYS A 170 -16.64 -8.05 -10.57
N GLU A 171 -16.26 -9.32 -10.54
CA GLU A 171 -17.20 -10.44 -10.62
C GLU A 171 -18.04 -10.59 -9.34
N GLN A 172 -17.42 -10.41 -8.16
CA GLN A 172 -18.14 -10.49 -6.89
C GLN A 172 -19.12 -9.33 -6.64
N LYS A 173 -18.93 -8.16 -7.25
CA LYS A 173 -19.86 -7.03 -7.14
C LYS A 173 -21.03 -7.08 -8.13
N ARG A 174 -21.01 -7.99 -9.10
CA ARG A 174 -22.08 -8.17 -10.10
C ARG A 174 -22.97 -9.39 -9.81
N GLY A 175 -22.63 -10.21 -8.81
CA GLY A 175 -23.50 -11.24 -8.24
C GLY A 175 -24.23 -10.72 -7.01
#